data_AF-A0A7W3QLJ1-F1
#
_entry.id   AF-A0A7W3QLJ1-F1
#
_cell.length_a   1.000
_cell.length_b   1.000
_cell.length_c   1.000
_cell.angle_alpha   90.00
_cell.angle_beta   90.00
_cell.angle_gamma   90.00
#
_symmetry.space_group_name_H-M   'P 1'
#
loop_
_entity.id
_entity.type
_entity.pdbx_description
1 polymer ?
#
loop_
_entity_poly.entity_id
_entity_poly.type
_entity_poly.pdbx_seq_one_letter_code
_entity_poly.pdbx_strand_id
1 'polypeptide(L)'
;MVPSNQRSTFLGVLDQVIKEDQPELRSGVVFRRGVPILFVACVTNRGAVAEIGCDFDLTHGWTFTWVSEERPIGPVTATALAAAEIARRLRLARPLPRESPA
;
A
#
# COMPACT_ATOMS: atom_id res chain seq x y z
N MET A 1 12.55 8.47 -16.36
CA MET A 1 12.56 8.98 -14.97
C MET A 1 11.13 9.33 -14.63
N VAL A 2 10.46 8.53 -13.79
CA VAL A 2 9.10 8.82 -13.34
C VAL A 2 9.15 10.10 -12.48
N PRO A 3 8.25 11.08 -12.64
CA PRO A 3 8.24 12.27 -11.79
C PRO A 3 8.04 11.86 -10.33
N SER A 4 9.08 12.02 -9.50
CA SER A 4 9.09 11.60 -8.09
C SER A 4 8.01 12.30 -7.26
N ASN A 5 7.60 13.51 -7.66
CA ASN A 5 6.54 14.27 -7.00
C ASN A 5 5.16 13.60 -7.15
N GLN A 6 4.81 13.11 -8.34
CA GLN A 6 3.52 12.47 -8.60
C GLN A 6 3.34 11.18 -7.79
N ARG A 7 4.38 10.34 -7.71
CA ARG A 7 4.35 9.11 -6.89
C ARG A 7 3.99 9.43 -5.43
N SER A 8 4.71 10.37 -4.82
CA SER A 8 4.44 10.78 -3.43
C SER A 8 3.03 11.33 -3.25
N THR A 9 2.54 12.13 -4.21
CA THR A 9 1.17 12.65 -4.19
C THR A 9 0.14 11.52 -4.20
N PHE A 10 0.24 10.56 -5.12
CA PHE A 10 -0.73 9.46 -5.19
C PHE A 10 -0.69 8.56 -3.96
N LEU A 11 0.50 8.27 -3.43
CA LEU A 11 0.62 7.52 -2.16
C LEU A 11 0.04 8.30 -0.98
N GLY A 12 0.17 9.63 -0.96
CA GLY A 12 -0.46 10.49 0.04
C GLY A 12 -1.98 10.49 -0.05
N VAL A 13 -2.55 10.50 -1.27
CA VAL A 13 -4.00 10.40 -1.46
C VAL A 13 -4.51 9.03 -0.99
N LEU A 14 -3.82 7.94 -1.34
CA LEU A 14 -4.18 6.60 -0.85
C LEU A 14 -4.08 6.49 0.68
N ASP A 15 -3.06 7.09 1.30
CA ASP A 15 -2.91 7.16 2.74
C ASP A 15 -4.12 7.83 3.43
N GLN A 16 -4.59 8.96 2.89
CA GLN A 16 -5.77 9.64 3.43
C GLN A 16 -7.03 8.77 3.30
N VAL A 17 -7.27 8.19 2.12
CA VAL A 17 -8.44 7.32 1.89
C VAL A 17 -8.43 6.10 2.82
N ILE A 18 -7.26 5.49 3.06
CA ILE A 18 -7.16 4.38 4.03
C ILE A 18 -7.51 4.85 5.45
N LYS A 19 -7.01 6.02 5.87
CA LYS A 19 -7.29 6.57 7.20
C LYS A 19 -8.75 6.92 7.41
N GLU A 20 -9.43 7.40 6.36
CA GLU A 20 -10.84 7.78 6.40
C GLU A 20 -11.78 6.58 6.34
N ASP A 21 -11.51 5.63 5.42
CA ASP A 21 -12.48 4.58 5.07
C ASP A 21 -12.19 3.22 5.73
N GLN A 22 -10.97 2.97 6.23
CA GLN A 22 -10.55 1.65 6.74
C GLN A 22 -10.09 1.74 8.21
N PRO A 23 -11.02 1.76 9.19
CA PRO A 23 -10.72 2.05 10.58
C PRO A 23 -9.78 1.04 11.25
N GLU A 24 -9.72 -0.19 10.75
CA GLU A 24 -8.81 -1.23 11.23
C GLU A 24 -7.42 -1.22 10.56
N LEU A 25 -7.15 -0.26 9.68
CA LEU A 25 -5.83 -0.08 9.10
C LEU A 25 -5.10 1.12 9.72
N ARG A 26 -3.78 1.05 9.74
CA ARG A 26 -2.89 2.18 9.98
C ARG A 26 -1.92 2.27 8.82
N SER A 27 -1.70 3.47 8.33
CA SER A 27 -0.87 3.71 7.16
C SER A 27 0.00 4.96 7.31
N GLY A 28 1.09 4.98 6.57
CA GLY A 28 1.95 6.14 6.44
C GLY A 28 2.95 6.00 5.30
N VAL A 29 3.20 7.12 4.61
CA VAL A 29 4.22 7.19 3.56
C VAL A 29 5.60 7.19 4.21
N VAL A 30 6.46 6.26 3.77
CA VAL A 30 7.84 6.11 4.24
C VAL A 30 8.79 6.04 3.04
N PHE A 31 10.06 6.40 3.24
CA PHE A 31 11.08 6.29 2.20
C PHE A 31 11.89 5.02 2.36
N ARG A 32 11.89 4.17 1.35
CA ARG A 32 12.72 2.97 1.29
C ARG A 32 13.75 3.13 0.18
N ARG A 33 15.03 3.16 0.54
CA ARG A 33 16.15 3.40 -0.40
C ARG A 33 15.92 4.64 -1.29
N GLY A 34 15.38 5.71 -0.69
CA GLY A 34 15.08 6.97 -1.40
C GLY A 34 13.80 6.96 -2.24
N VAL A 35 13.05 5.85 -2.28
CA VAL A 35 11.77 5.75 -2.99
C VAL A 35 10.62 5.82 -2.00
N PRO A 36 9.63 6.72 -2.19
CA PRO A 36 8.44 6.76 -1.34
C PRO A 36 7.58 5.53 -1.61
N ILE A 37 7.17 4.87 -0.53
CA ILE A 37 6.20 3.77 -0.50
C ILE A 37 5.18 4.05 0.60
N LEU A 38 3.99 3.47 0.51
CA LEU A 38 3.01 3.50 1.58
C LEU A 38 3.09 2.21 2.38
N PHE A 39 3.44 2.32 3.66
CA PHE A 39 3.38 1.19 4.58
C PHE A 39 1.98 1.11 5.19
N VAL A 40 1.39 -0.08 5.21
CA VAL A 40 0.04 -0.34 5.74
C VAL A 40 0.07 -1.53 6.69
N ALA A 41 -0.55 -1.39 7.85
CA ALA A 41 -0.66 -2.44 8.85
C ALA A 41 -2.12 -2.63 9.31
N CYS A 42 -2.53 -3.88 9.49
CA CYS A 42 -3.84 -4.21 10.05
C CYS A 42 -3.77 -4.30 11.57
N VAL A 43 -4.62 -3.54 12.28
CA VAL A 43 -4.63 -3.54 13.75
C VAL A 43 -5.34 -4.75 14.34
N THR A 44 -6.30 -5.31 13.62
CA THR A 44 -7.08 -6.49 14.04
C THR A 44 -6.39 -7.81 13.72
N ASN A 45 -5.42 -7.81 12.80
CA ASN A 45 -4.62 -8.96 12.42
C ASN A 45 -3.12 -8.69 12.63
N ARG A 46 -2.63 -8.98 13.85
CA ARG A 46 -1.24 -8.69 14.24
C ARG A 46 -0.26 -9.44 13.34
N GLY A 47 0.53 -8.70 12.58
CA GLY A 47 1.54 -9.22 11.65
C GLY A 47 1.13 -9.11 10.17
N ALA A 48 -0.13 -8.77 9.87
CA ALA A 48 -0.54 -8.46 8.51
C ALA A 48 -0.14 -7.03 8.16
N VAL A 49 0.92 -6.92 7.36
CA VAL A 49 1.46 -5.66 6.84
C VAL A 49 1.64 -5.75 5.33
N ALA A 50 1.64 -4.59 4.67
CA ALA A 50 1.93 -4.48 3.25
C ALA A 50 2.71 -3.19 2.95
N GLU A 51 3.51 -3.28 1.90
CA GLU A 51 4.20 -2.15 1.30
C GLU A 51 3.58 -1.90 -0.07
N ILE A 52 3.14 -0.67 -0.29
CA ILE A 52 2.41 -0.26 -1.49
C ILE A 52 3.26 0.74 -2.26
N GLY A 53 3.52 0.40 -3.52
CA GLY A 53 4.18 1.26 -4.49
C GLY A 53 3.17 1.99 -5.36
N CYS A 54 3.68 2.85 -6.21
CA CYS A 54 2.89 3.48 -7.26
C CYS A 54 3.80 3.70 -8.47
N ASP A 55 3.50 3.01 -9.56
CA ASP A 55 4.36 2.94 -10.74
C ASP A 55 3.61 3.46 -11.96
N PHE A 56 4.37 4.01 -12.91
CA PHE A 56 3.83 4.50 -14.17
C PHE A 56 4.30 3.61 -15.31
N ASP A 57 3.35 3.13 -16.10
CA ASP A 57 3.62 2.50 -17.39
C ASP A 57 2.77 3.16 -18.50
N LEU A 58 3.18 2.99 -19.76
CA LEU A 58 2.53 3.64 -20.90
C LEU A 58 1.18 3.03 -21.27
N THR A 59 0.86 1.83 -20.77
CA THR A 59 -0.35 1.08 -21.12
C THR A 59 -1.49 1.39 -20.15
N HIS A 60 -1.19 1.48 -18.85
CA HIS A 60 -2.16 1.64 -17.77
C HIS A 60 -2.02 2.98 -17.03
N GLY A 61 -0.95 3.73 -17.30
CA GLY A 61 -0.64 4.95 -16.58
C GLY A 61 -0.19 4.67 -15.15
N TRP A 62 -0.59 5.54 -14.23
CA TRP A 62 -0.25 5.42 -12.81
C TRP A 62 -1.10 4.35 -12.11
N THR A 63 -0.41 3.39 -11.50
CA THR A 63 -1.03 2.20 -10.89
C THR A 63 -0.40 1.94 -9.53
N PHE A 64 -1.23 1.68 -8.52
CA PHE A 64 -0.77 1.21 -7.21
C PHE A 64 -0.31 -0.25 -7.31
N THR A 65 0.79 -0.60 -6.65
CA THR A 65 1.43 -1.91 -6.76
C THR A 65 1.72 -2.51 -5.40
N TRP A 66 1.64 -3.84 -5.28
CA TRP A 66 2.17 -4.57 -4.14
C TRP A 66 3.70 -4.66 -4.28
N VAL A 67 4.47 -3.96 -3.45
CA VAL A 67 5.94 -3.89 -3.61
C VAL A 67 6.59 -5.26 -3.54
N SER A 68 6.13 -6.14 -2.65
CA SER A 68 6.69 -7.49 -2.47
C SER A 68 6.40 -8.45 -3.62
N GLU A 69 5.41 -8.15 -4.46
CA GLU A 69 4.92 -9.05 -5.51
C GLU A 69 5.05 -8.45 -6.91
N GLU A 70 5.44 -7.18 -7.00
CA GLU A 70 5.47 -6.40 -8.25
C GLU A 70 4.15 -6.50 -9.03
N ARG A 71 3.03 -6.65 -8.30
CA ARG A 71 1.70 -6.90 -8.89
C ARG A 71 0.82 -5.67 -8.77
N PRO A 72 0.07 -5.30 -9.83
CA PRO A 72 -0.89 -4.20 -9.74
C PRO A 72 -2.00 -4.49 -8.74
N ILE A 73 -2.42 -3.44 -8.04
CA ILE A 73 -3.63 -3.37 -7.23
C ILE A 73 -4.75 -2.75 -8.06
N GLY A 74 -4.46 -1.62 -8.69
CA GLY A 74 -5.42 -0.86 -9.50
C GLY A 74 -4.92 0.54 -9.83
N PRO A 75 -5.58 1.23 -10.77
CA PRO A 75 -5.18 2.57 -11.21
C PRO A 75 -5.39 3.60 -10.10
N VAL A 76 -4.59 4.69 -10.10
CA VAL A 76 -4.71 5.77 -9.10
C VAL A 76 -6.06 6.50 -9.15
N THR A 77 -6.74 6.46 -10.29
CA THR A 77 -8.10 6.99 -10.46
C THR A 77 -9.16 6.20 -9.69
N ALA A 78 -8.84 4.98 -9.26
CA ALA A 78 -9.69 4.08 -8.48
C ALA A 78 -9.18 3.91 -7.05
N THR A 79 -8.67 4.98 -6.43
CA THR A 79 -8.01 4.94 -5.11
C THR A 79 -8.87 4.26 -4.02
N ALA A 80 -10.17 4.54 -3.95
CA ALA A 80 -11.05 3.90 -2.96
C ALA A 80 -11.15 2.38 -3.14
N LEU A 81 -11.19 1.91 -4.39
CA LEU A 81 -11.18 0.47 -4.69
C LEU A 81 -9.82 -0.17 -4.32
N ALA A 82 -8.71 0.54 -4.57
CA ALA A 82 -7.40 0.08 -4.16
C ALA A 82 -7.28 -0.02 -2.62
N ALA A 83 -7.79 0.96 -1.87
CA ALA A 83 -7.83 0.94 -0.42
C ALA A 83 -8.66 -0.25 0.11
N ALA A 84 -9.84 -0.51 -0.48
CA ALA A 84 -10.69 -1.63 -0.12
C ALA A 84 -10.02 -2.99 -0.39
N GLU A 85 -9.32 -3.13 -1.53
CA GLU A 85 -8.56 -4.35 -1.83
C GLU A 85 -7.39 -4.55 -0.87
N ILE A 86 -6.70 -3.48 -0.48
CA ILE A 86 -5.63 -3.54 0.52
C ILE A 86 -6.18 -4.05 1.86
N ALA A 87 -7.27 -3.45 2.34
CA ALA A 87 -7.93 -3.86 3.57
C ALA A 87 -8.39 -5.32 3.53
N ARG A 88 -9.06 -5.72 2.45
CA ARG A 88 -9.52 -7.10 2.24
C ARG A 88 -8.34 -8.08 2.33
N ARG A 89 -7.24 -7.80 1.64
CA ARG A 89 -6.08 -8.69 1.62
C ARG A 89 -5.40 -8.79 2.98
N LEU A 90 -5.22 -7.68 3.68
CA LEU A 90 -4.59 -7.69 5.00
C LEU A 90 -5.46 -8.36 6.08
N ARG A 91 -6.78 -8.22 6.01
CA ARG A 91 -7.71 -8.95 6.89
C ARG A 91 -7.63 -10.46 6.69
N LEU A 92 -7.38 -10.91 5.46
CA LEU A 92 -7.29 -12.33 5.09
C LEU A 92 -5.87 -12.91 5.18
N ALA A 93 -4.85 -12.07 5.34
CA ALA A 93 -3.47 -12.52 5.42
C ALA A 93 -3.27 -13.42 6.64
N ARG A 94 -2.63 -14.57 6.45
CA ARG A 94 -2.23 -15.40 7.59
C ARG A 94 -1.14 -14.65 8.37
N PRO A 95 -1.23 -14.54 9.71
CA PRO A 95 -0.16 -13.96 10.51
C PRO A 95 1.15 -14.68 10.21
N LEU A 96 2.24 -13.94 10.02
CA LEU A 96 3.57 -14.56 9.98
C LEU A 96 3.80 -15.26 11.33
N PRO A 97 4.35 -16.49 11.35
CA PRO A 97 4.74 -17.13 12.60
C PRO A 97 5.73 -16.20 13.31
N ARG A 98 5.49 -15.91 14.59
CA ARG A 98 6.44 -15.13 15.39
C ARG A 98 7.72 -15.93 15.48
N GLU A 99 8.81 -15.43 14.92
CA GLU A 99 10.14 -15.96 15.21
C GLU A 99 10.36 -15.76 16.72
N SER A 100 10.48 -16.88 17.44
CA SER A 100 10.79 -16.87 18.87
C SER A 100 12.21 -16.33 19.03
N PRO A 101 12.46 -15.31 19.86
CA PRO A 101 13.83 -14.98 20.20
C PRO A 101 14.41 -16.17 20.99
N ALA A 102 15.55 -16.66 20.52
CA ALA A 102 16.38 -17.63 21.24
C ALA A 102 17.00 -17.01 22.50
#